data_AF-A0AA88YV51-F1
#
_entry.id   AF-A0AA88YV51-F1
#
_cell.length_a   1.000
_cell.length_b   1.000
_cell.length_c   1.000
_cell.angle_alpha   90.00
_cell.angle_beta   90.00
_cell.angle_gamma   90.00
#
_symmetry.space_group_name_H-M   'P 1'
#
loop_
_entity.id
_entity.type
_entity.pdbx_description
1 polymer ?
#
loop_
_entity_poly.entity_id
_entity_poly.type
_entity_poly.pdbx_seq_one_letter_code
_entity_poly.pdbx_strand_id
1 'polypeptide(L)'
;VQRYRCMICEKGGFTQVVHCERHMTSSHSGFGYQCSACLNVLGRNEQTHKCKKKGICFNLKFVKRSTMTLTPDESAEFESFQRKRNTHVHTYMEKLSEPTSEQPFGTKERPGNKRKIQYLEEIPVPSKLKKNLTEISEKKEEIRKKAEETEVEPENRAKACRRLFRDQETLSDTSESESEEEEEEEPKLKSPQVYIEEPKRTVITETTEEYDIVEKREEKEEKMKIDRLQY
;
A
#
# COMPACT_ATOMS: atom_id res chain seq x y z
N VAL A 1 -12.42 -18.68 19.88
CA VAL A 1 -11.38 -18.52 18.83
C VAL A 1 -11.04 -17.05 18.73
N GLN A 2 -9.75 -16.68 18.71
CA GLN A 2 -9.35 -15.28 18.53
C GLN A 2 -9.75 -14.81 17.14
N ARG A 3 -10.46 -13.69 17.08
CA ARG A 3 -10.87 -13.04 15.84
C ARG A 3 -10.53 -11.55 15.89
N TYR A 4 -10.52 -10.93 14.73
CA TYR A 4 -10.20 -9.53 14.53
C TYR A 4 -11.40 -8.85 13.89
N ARG A 5 -11.72 -7.63 14.32
CA ARG A 5 -12.80 -6.82 13.73
C ARG A 5 -12.27 -5.46 13.32
N CYS A 6 -12.82 -4.90 12.25
CA CYS A 6 -12.54 -3.54 11.85
C CYS A 6 -13.37 -2.58 12.71
N MET A 7 -12.73 -1.63 13.40
CA MET A 7 -13.45 -0.66 14.23
C MET A 7 -14.17 0.45 13.45
N ILE A 8 -13.86 0.63 12.16
CA ILE A 8 -14.46 1.71 11.35
C ILE A 8 -15.87 1.33 10.87
N CYS A 9 -16.06 0.09 10.43
CA CYS A 9 -17.36 -0.36 9.92
C CYS A 9 -18.00 -1.49 10.73
N GLU A 10 -17.32 -2.00 11.76
CA GLU A 10 -17.74 -3.14 12.59
C GLU A 10 -18.07 -4.42 11.80
N LYS A 11 -17.81 -4.44 10.49
CA LYS A 11 -18.09 -5.58 9.62
C LYS A 11 -16.99 -6.62 9.78
N GLY A 12 -17.44 -7.85 10.05
CA GLY A 12 -16.67 -9.06 9.85
C GLY A 12 -15.77 -9.43 11.03
N GLY A 13 -15.93 -10.67 11.49
CA GLY A 13 -14.93 -11.37 12.29
C GLY A 13 -13.91 -12.01 11.35
N PHE A 14 -12.71 -11.44 11.27
CA PHE A 14 -11.60 -12.00 10.52
C PHE A 14 -10.83 -12.99 11.39
N THR A 15 -10.43 -14.12 10.82
CA THR A 15 -9.60 -15.12 11.53
C THR A 15 -8.14 -14.68 11.66
N GLN A 16 -7.67 -13.80 10.77
CA GLN A 16 -6.27 -13.35 10.72
C GLN A 16 -6.21 -11.82 10.68
N VAL A 17 -5.23 -11.24 11.39
CA VAL A 17 -4.97 -9.79 11.42
C VAL A 17 -4.79 -9.25 10.00
N VAL A 18 -3.98 -9.93 9.19
CA VAL A 18 -3.60 -9.52 7.83
C VAL A 18 -4.83 -9.36 6.91
N HIS A 19 -5.87 -10.17 7.12
CA HIS A 19 -7.12 -10.05 6.39
C HIS A 19 -7.94 -8.82 6.83
N CYS A 20 -7.95 -8.51 8.12
CA CYS A 20 -8.58 -7.30 8.65
C CYS A 20 -7.85 -6.04 8.17
N GLU A 21 -6.52 -6.02 8.23
CA GLU A 21 -5.70 -4.92 7.72
C GLU A 21 -5.91 -4.70 6.21
N ARG A 22 -5.94 -5.79 5.42
CA ARG A 22 -6.25 -5.71 3.98
C ARG A 22 -7.66 -5.19 3.71
N HIS A 23 -8.64 -5.59 4.51
CA HIS A 23 -9.99 -5.04 4.45
C HIS A 23 -9.98 -3.53 4.74
N MET A 24 -9.23 -3.10 5.75
CA MET A 24 -9.10 -1.69 6.11
C MET A 24 -8.51 -0.85 4.99
N THR A 25 -7.37 -1.26 4.42
CA THR A 25 -6.76 -0.55 3.29
C THR A 25 -7.71 -0.49 2.09
N SER A 26 -8.42 -1.58 1.78
CA SER A 26 -9.30 -1.62 0.60
C SER A 26 -10.66 -0.94 0.81
N SER A 27 -11.15 -0.81 2.05
CA SER A 27 -12.51 -0.29 2.31
C SER A 27 -12.50 1.14 2.86
N HIS A 28 -11.44 1.52 3.58
CA HIS A 28 -11.42 2.76 4.37
C HIS A 28 -10.31 3.73 4.02
N SER A 29 -9.28 3.34 3.26
CA SER A 29 -8.23 4.28 2.88
C SER A 29 -8.73 5.39 1.96
N GLY A 30 -9.77 5.15 1.17
CA GLY A 30 -10.17 6.04 0.08
C GLY A 30 -9.32 5.90 -1.18
N PHE A 31 -8.33 5.00 -1.17
CA PHE A 31 -7.42 4.74 -2.29
C PHE A 31 -7.72 3.42 -3.01
N GLY A 32 -7.16 3.27 -4.21
CA GLY A 32 -7.31 2.07 -5.02
C GLY A 32 -6.29 2.00 -6.15
N TYR A 33 -6.48 0.99 -6.99
CA TYR A 33 -5.60 0.65 -8.10
C TYR A 33 -6.37 0.76 -9.41
N GLN A 34 -6.12 1.82 -10.17
CA GLN A 34 -6.75 2.06 -11.46
C GLN A 34 -6.07 1.26 -12.56
N CYS A 35 -6.85 0.49 -13.30
CA CYS A 35 -6.35 -0.19 -14.49
C CYS A 35 -6.12 0.80 -15.64
N SER A 36 -4.92 0.83 -16.20
CA SER A 36 -4.60 1.72 -17.33
C SER A 36 -5.38 1.39 -18.62
N ALA A 37 -5.90 0.18 -18.76
CA ALA A 37 -6.58 -0.26 -19.98
C ALA A 37 -8.10 -0.03 -19.95
N CYS A 38 -8.75 -0.18 -18.79
CA CYS A 38 -10.20 -0.06 -18.67
C CYS A 38 -10.66 1.01 -17.67
N LEU A 39 -9.72 1.68 -16.99
CA LEU A 39 -9.94 2.73 -16.00
C LEU A 39 -10.75 2.31 -14.76
N ASN A 40 -11.07 1.02 -14.60
CA ASN A 40 -11.68 0.51 -13.38
C ASN A 40 -10.72 0.62 -12.20
N VAL A 41 -11.24 1.04 -11.05
CA VAL A 41 -10.49 1.12 -9.79
C VAL A 41 -10.76 -0.12 -8.96
N LEU A 42 -9.69 -0.80 -8.58
CA LEU A 42 -9.72 -2.01 -7.77
C LEU A 42 -9.28 -1.69 -6.34
N GLY A 43 -9.77 -2.46 -5.37
CA GLY A 43 -9.38 -2.31 -3.97
C GLY A 43 -8.02 -2.93 -3.63
N ARG A 44 -7.46 -3.76 -4.53
CA ARG A 44 -6.21 -4.51 -4.30
C ARG A 44 -5.37 -4.56 -5.57
N ASN A 45 -4.05 -4.56 -5.41
CA ASN A 45 -3.07 -4.68 -6.49
C ASN A 45 -3.08 -6.08 -7.15
N GLU A 46 -3.29 -7.14 -6.36
CA GLU A 46 -3.30 -8.54 -6.81
C GLU A 46 -4.61 -8.95 -7.50
N GLN A 47 -5.61 -8.06 -7.53
CA GLN A 47 -6.93 -8.42 -8.05
C GLN A 47 -6.87 -8.50 -9.58
N THR A 48 -6.82 -9.72 -10.10
CA THR A 48 -7.03 -9.94 -11.53
C THR A 48 -8.48 -9.59 -11.87
N HIS A 49 -8.66 -8.83 -12.94
CA HIS A 49 -9.97 -8.55 -13.50
C HIS A 49 -9.92 -8.76 -15.00
N LYS A 50 -11.06 -9.15 -15.57
CA LYS A 50 -11.21 -9.33 -17.01
C LYS A 50 -11.47 -7.96 -17.64
N CYS A 51 -10.45 -7.37 -18.25
CA CYS A 51 -10.60 -6.18 -19.06
C CYS A 51 -11.36 -6.54 -20.34
N LYS A 52 -12.47 -5.84 -20.61
CA LYS A 52 -13.28 -6.05 -21.84
C LYS A 52 -12.46 -5.98 -23.14
N LYS A 53 -11.38 -5.18 -23.17
CA LYS A 53 -10.61 -4.90 -24.39
C LYS A 53 -9.29 -5.68 -24.55
N LYS A 54 -8.70 -6.23 -23.48
CA LYS A 54 -7.31 -6.77 -23.51
C LYS A 54 -7.08 -8.06 -22.71
N GLY A 55 -8.12 -8.70 -22.17
CA GLY A 55 -7.93 -9.91 -21.34
C GLY A 55 -7.49 -9.57 -19.91
N ILE A 56 -6.46 -10.25 -19.39
CA ILE A 56 -5.98 -10.06 -18.01
C ILE A 56 -5.05 -8.84 -17.99
N CYS A 57 -5.42 -7.83 -17.21
CA CYS A 57 -4.63 -6.59 -17.07
C CYS A 57 -3.81 -6.61 -15.78
N PHE A 58 -2.50 -6.37 -15.89
CA PHE A 58 -1.56 -6.28 -14.76
C PHE A 58 -1.08 -4.84 -14.47
N ASN A 59 -1.25 -3.92 -15.43
CA ASN A 59 -0.83 -2.52 -15.26
C ASN A 59 -1.87 -1.75 -14.45
N LEU A 60 -1.60 -1.62 -13.15
CA LEU A 60 -2.41 -0.89 -12.20
C LEU A 60 -1.63 0.34 -11.68
N LYS A 61 -2.26 1.51 -11.71
CA LYS A 61 -1.74 2.74 -11.10
C LYS A 61 -2.43 2.98 -9.77
N PHE A 62 -1.68 3.34 -8.74
CA PHE A 62 -2.26 3.71 -7.45
C PHE A 62 -2.86 5.11 -7.54
N VAL A 63 -4.12 5.27 -7.12
CA VAL A 63 -4.87 6.55 -7.20
C VAL A 63 -5.83 6.69 -6.02
N LYS A 64 -6.21 7.92 -5.67
CA LYS A 64 -7.32 8.21 -4.77
C LYS A 64 -8.64 8.03 -5.53
N ARG A 65 -9.64 7.38 -4.91
CA ARG A 65 -10.90 7.01 -5.58
C ARG A 65 -11.76 8.22 -5.97
N SER A 66 -11.66 9.32 -5.23
CA SER A 66 -12.44 10.53 -5.49
C SER A 66 -11.89 11.36 -6.64
N THR A 67 -10.57 11.52 -6.70
CA THR A 67 -9.89 12.41 -7.67
C THR A 67 -9.35 11.66 -8.89
N MET A 68 -9.18 10.34 -8.81
CA MET A 68 -8.52 9.50 -9.83
C MET A 68 -7.07 9.91 -10.13
N THR A 69 -6.47 10.70 -9.24
CA THR A 69 -5.08 11.13 -9.28
C THR A 69 -4.34 10.64 -8.03
N LEU A 70 -3.03 10.82 -8.00
CA LEU A 70 -2.21 10.62 -6.81
C LEU A 70 -1.26 11.82 -6.71
N THR A 71 -1.61 12.79 -5.88
CA THR A 71 -0.70 13.90 -5.55
C THR A 71 0.30 13.47 -4.46
N PRO A 72 1.42 14.20 -4.28
CA PRO A 72 2.36 13.93 -3.18
C PRO A 72 1.69 13.98 -1.81
N ASP A 73 0.82 14.96 -1.58
CA ASP A 73 0.08 15.10 -0.31
C ASP A 73 -0.87 13.91 -0.08
N GLU A 74 -1.60 13.47 -1.11
CA GLU A 74 -2.45 12.28 -1.04
C GLU A 74 -1.63 11.01 -0.74
N SER A 75 -0.41 10.92 -1.26
CA SER A 75 0.51 9.82 -0.94
C SER A 75 0.92 9.84 0.54
N ALA A 76 1.24 11.02 1.08
CA ALA A 76 1.58 11.19 2.50
C ALA A 76 0.39 10.91 3.43
N GLU A 77 -0.84 11.29 3.04
CA GLU A 77 -2.08 10.90 3.71
C GLU A 77 -2.22 9.38 3.78
N PHE A 78 -2.00 8.70 2.65
CA PHE A 78 -2.10 7.25 2.58
C PHE A 78 -1.04 6.54 3.45
N GLU A 79 0.20 7.00 3.45
CA GLU A 79 1.25 6.45 4.33
C GLU A 79 0.91 6.63 5.80
N SER A 80 0.38 7.81 6.15
CA SER A 80 -0.10 8.10 7.50
C SER A 80 -1.26 7.19 7.90
N PHE A 81 -2.18 6.91 6.97
CA PHE A 81 -3.23 5.92 7.17
C PHE A 81 -2.65 4.51 7.38
N GLN A 82 -1.67 4.07 6.57
CA GLN A 82 -1.07 2.74 6.68
C GLN A 82 -0.37 2.53 8.03
N ARG A 83 0.34 3.55 8.54
CA ARG A 83 0.96 3.53 9.88
C ARG A 83 -0.08 3.40 10.99
N LYS A 84 -1.23 4.07 10.84
CA LYS A 84 -2.30 4.09 11.85
C LYS A 84 -3.28 2.93 11.73
N ARG A 85 -3.29 2.16 10.63
CA ARG A 85 -4.36 1.16 10.38
C ARG A 85 -4.49 0.13 11.50
N ASN A 86 -3.39 -0.26 12.13
CA ASN A 86 -3.38 -1.31 13.16
C ASN A 86 -4.08 -0.86 14.45
N THR A 87 -4.13 0.44 14.73
CA THR A 87 -4.87 0.97 15.90
C THR A 87 -6.37 0.79 15.76
N HIS A 88 -6.86 0.56 14.54
CA HIS A 88 -8.26 0.35 14.22
C HIS A 88 -8.65 -1.13 14.08
N VAL A 89 -7.71 -2.05 14.33
CA VAL A 89 -7.97 -3.49 14.37
C VAL A 89 -8.21 -3.88 15.82
N HIS A 90 -9.42 -4.36 16.11
CA HIS A 90 -9.77 -4.81 17.46
C HIS A 90 -9.76 -6.34 17.54
N THR A 91 -8.97 -6.86 18.47
CA THR A 91 -8.93 -8.29 18.78
C THR A 91 -10.06 -8.65 19.74
N TYR A 92 -10.84 -9.69 19.43
CA TYR A 92 -11.87 -10.20 20.33
C TYR A 92 -11.90 -11.72 20.36
N MET A 93 -12.37 -12.27 21.47
CA MET A 93 -12.60 -13.70 21.61
C MET A 93 -14.04 -14.02 21.24
N GLU A 94 -14.23 -14.72 20.13
CA GLU A 94 -15.55 -15.23 19.80
C GLU A 94 -15.83 -16.48 20.65
N LYS A 95 -16.87 -16.38 21.48
CA LYS A 95 -17.45 -17.52 22.17
C LYS A 95 -18.01 -18.43 21.09
N LEU A 96 -17.49 -19.66 21.00
CA LEU A 96 -18.14 -20.70 20.22
C LEU A 96 -19.52 -20.86 20.85
N SER A 97 -20.57 -20.44 20.15
CA SER A 97 -21.93 -20.76 20.56
C SER A 97 -21.96 -22.27 20.71
N GLU A 98 -22.27 -22.76 21.91
CA GLU A 98 -22.45 -24.18 22.14
C GLU A 98 -23.40 -24.71 21.07
N PRO A 99 -23.06 -25.83 20.41
CA PRO A 99 -23.93 -26.41 19.41
C PRO A 99 -25.27 -26.62 20.11
N THR A 100 -26.27 -25.85 19.73
CA THR A 100 -27.58 -25.88 20.36
C THR A 100 -28.11 -27.28 20.08
N SER A 101 -28.01 -28.17 21.06
CA SER A 101 -28.20 -29.63 20.89
C SER A 101 -29.67 -30.01 20.70
N GLU A 102 -30.50 -29.06 20.32
CA GLU A 102 -31.95 -29.21 20.16
C GLU A 102 -32.39 -29.12 18.69
N GLN A 103 -31.48 -29.24 17.72
CA GLN A 103 -31.94 -29.72 16.42
C GLN A 103 -32.12 -31.23 16.52
N PRO A 104 -33.38 -31.75 16.63
CA PRO A 104 -33.61 -33.16 16.44
C PRO A 104 -33.00 -33.53 15.09
N PHE A 105 -32.34 -34.68 15.05
CA PHE A 105 -31.79 -35.31 13.85
C PHE A 105 -32.92 -35.59 12.85
N GLY A 106 -33.47 -34.54 12.25
CA GLY A 106 -34.32 -34.61 11.09
C GLY A 106 -33.41 -34.96 9.94
N THR A 107 -33.51 -36.21 9.50
CA THR A 107 -33.04 -36.72 8.22
C THR A 107 -33.70 -35.95 7.06
N LYS A 108 -33.50 -34.64 6.98
CA LYS A 108 -33.78 -33.89 5.76
C LYS A 108 -32.62 -34.17 4.83
N GLU A 109 -32.78 -35.23 4.05
CA GLU A 109 -32.02 -35.47 2.84
C GLU A 109 -31.79 -34.12 2.13
N ARG A 110 -30.55 -33.64 2.13
CA ARG A 110 -30.19 -32.47 1.33
C ARG A 110 -30.56 -32.79 -0.12
N PRO A 111 -31.47 -32.05 -0.77
CA PRO A 111 -31.79 -32.29 -2.16
C PRO A 111 -30.50 -32.18 -2.97
N GLY A 112 -30.23 -33.26 -3.71
CA GLY A 112 -28.92 -33.62 -4.23
C GLY A 112 -28.20 -32.49 -4.92
N ASN A 113 -27.08 -32.07 -4.34
CA ASN A 113 -25.92 -31.71 -5.15
C ASN A 113 -24.98 -32.91 -5.12
N LYS A 114 -25.34 -33.94 -5.90
CA LYS A 114 -24.49 -35.09 -6.21
C LYS A 114 -23.30 -34.58 -7.02
N ARG A 115 -22.32 -33.95 -6.36
CA ARG A 115 -20.96 -33.96 -6.90
C ARG A 115 -20.55 -35.43 -6.84
N LYS A 116 -20.71 -36.13 -7.96
CA LYS A 116 -19.98 -37.36 -8.26
C LYS A 116 -18.53 -37.05 -7.89
N ILE A 117 -18.06 -37.59 -6.78
CA ILE A 117 -16.65 -37.86 -6.60
C ILE A 117 -16.39 -38.97 -7.61
N GLN A 118 -16.15 -38.59 -8.86
CA GLN A 118 -15.45 -39.45 -9.79
C GLN A 118 -14.10 -39.67 -9.12
N TYR A 119 -13.85 -40.91 -8.70
CA TYR A 119 -12.50 -41.39 -8.53
C TYR A 119 -11.74 -40.91 -9.77
N LEU A 120 -10.73 -40.05 -9.57
CA LEU A 120 -9.79 -39.72 -10.63
C LEU A 120 -9.14 -41.06 -11.02
N GLU A 121 -9.62 -41.67 -12.09
CA GLU A 121 -8.78 -42.56 -12.88
C GLU A 121 -7.54 -41.76 -13.23
N GLU A 122 -6.38 -42.32 -12.88
CA GLU A 122 -5.08 -41.73 -13.14
C GLU A 122 -4.97 -41.37 -14.62
N ILE A 123 -5.10 -40.08 -14.94
CA ILE A 123 -4.92 -39.60 -16.30
C ILE A 123 -3.48 -39.96 -16.69
N PRO A 124 -3.26 -40.82 -17.71
CA PRO A 124 -1.91 -41.17 -18.13
C PRO A 124 -1.21 -39.90 -18.59
N VAL A 125 -0.21 -39.48 -17.81
CA VAL A 125 0.59 -38.28 -18.07
C VAL A 125 1.22 -38.44 -19.46
N PRO A 126 0.97 -37.52 -20.41
CA PRO A 126 1.53 -37.60 -21.75
C PRO A 126 3.05 -37.72 -21.66
N SER A 127 3.64 -38.72 -22.33
CA SER A 127 5.08 -39.01 -22.30
C SER A 127 5.97 -37.82 -22.69
N LYS A 128 5.41 -36.84 -23.40
CA LYS A 128 6.09 -35.59 -23.79
C LYS A 128 6.25 -34.59 -22.63
N LEU A 129 5.43 -34.67 -21.58
CA LEU A 129 5.53 -33.79 -20.39
C LEU A 129 6.56 -34.28 -19.37
N LYS A 130 6.89 -35.59 -19.37
CA LYS A 130 7.90 -36.16 -18.46
C LYS A 130 9.32 -35.66 -18.77
N LYS A 131 9.64 -35.41 -20.04
CA LYS A 131 10.96 -34.91 -20.46
C LYS A 131 11.24 -33.48 -20.00
N ASN A 132 10.22 -32.62 -19.99
CA ASN A 132 10.38 -31.23 -19.55
C ASN A 132 10.54 -31.13 -18.03
N LEU A 133 9.96 -32.04 -17.26
CA LEU A 133 10.06 -32.00 -15.80
C LEU A 133 11.48 -32.36 -15.32
N THR A 134 12.14 -33.30 -15.98
CA THR A 134 13.53 -33.70 -15.68
C THR A 134 14.53 -32.60 -16.06
N GLU A 135 14.34 -31.93 -17.21
CA GLU A 135 15.20 -30.79 -17.60
C GLU A 135 15.05 -29.60 -16.64
N ILE A 136 13.85 -29.37 -16.09
CA ILE A 136 13.62 -28.31 -15.10
C ILE A 136 14.28 -28.65 -13.75
N SER A 137 14.25 -29.92 -13.31
CA SER A 137 14.93 -30.31 -12.08
C SER A 137 16.45 -30.21 -12.20
N GLU A 138 17.02 -30.61 -13.34
CA GLU A 138 18.47 -30.53 -13.58
C GLU A 138 18.98 -29.08 -13.61
N LYS A 139 18.27 -28.18 -14.31
CA LYS A 139 18.62 -26.75 -14.31
C LYS A 139 18.54 -26.11 -12.93
N LYS A 140 17.59 -26.53 -12.09
CA LYS A 140 17.44 -25.99 -10.74
C LYS A 140 18.61 -26.41 -9.84
N GLU A 141 19.11 -27.62 -10.02
CA GLU A 141 20.28 -28.12 -9.28
C GLU A 141 21.59 -27.47 -9.77
N GLU A 142 21.72 -27.20 -11.07
CA GLU A 142 22.86 -26.46 -11.62
C GLU A 142 22.92 -25.01 -11.08
N ILE A 143 21.79 -24.32 -10.99
CA ILE A 143 21.72 -22.97 -10.40
C ILE A 143 22.09 -23.01 -8.91
N ARG A 144 21.66 -24.05 -8.18
CA ARG A 144 22.00 -24.21 -6.76
C ARG A 144 23.51 -24.40 -6.56
N LYS A 145 24.15 -25.25 -7.38
CA LYS A 145 25.61 -25.45 -7.33
C LYS A 145 26.39 -24.18 -7.67
N LYS A 146 25.96 -23.43 -8.71
CA LYS A 146 26.59 -22.14 -9.06
C LYS A 146 26.47 -21.08 -7.97
N ALA A 147 25.37 -21.08 -7.21
CA ALA A 147 25.18 -20.18 -6.08
C ALA A 147 26.05 -20.55 -4.86
N GLU A 148 26.38 -21.84 -4.70
CA GLU A 148 27.23 -22.34 -3.62
C GLU A 148 28.73 -22.12 -3.92
N GLU A 149 29.13 -22.18 -5.20
CA GLU A 149 30.50 -21.83 -5.63
C GLU A 149 30.78 -20.31 -5.64
N THR A 150 29.74 -19.47 -5.52
CA THR A 150 29.88 -18.00 -5.41
C THR A 150 29.85 -17.51 -3.96
N GLU A 151 30.32 -18.31 -3.01
CA GLU A 151 30.72 -17.83 -1.69
C GLU A 151 31.90 -16.85 -1.82
N VAL A 152 31.57 -15.61 -2.16
CA VAL A 152 32.45 -14.45 -2.04
C VAL A 152 32.75 -14.30 -0.55
N GLU A 153 34.03 -14.41 -0.18
CA GLU A 153 34.49 -14.25 1.19
C GLU A 153 33.82 -13.05 1.87
N PRO A 154 33.23 -13.24 3.07
CA PRO A 154 32.45 -12.21 3.75
C PRO A 154 33.27 -10.94 4.04
N GLU A 155 34.60 -11.03 4.10
CA GLU A 155 35.48 -9.86 4.30
C GLU A 155 35.51 -8.89 3.12
N ASN A 156 35.23 -9.33 1.90
CA ASN A 156 35.23 -8.45 0.72
C ASN A 156 33.89 -7.73 0.49
N ARG A 157 32.80 -8.24 1.06
CA ARG A 157 31.46 -7.62 0.96
C ARG A 157 31.35 -6.30 1.74
N ALA A 158 32.02 -6.21 2.89
CA ALA A 158 32.04 -5.00 3.72
C ALA A 158 32.87 -3.85 3.10
N LYS A 159 33.92 -4.17 2.32
CA LYS A 159 34.74 -3.16 1.63
C LYS A 159 34.07 -2.62 0.36
N ALA A 160 33.32 -3.45 -0.36
CA ALA A 160 32.56 -3.01 -1.55
C ALA A 160 31.42 -2.04 -1.20
N CYS A 161 30.70 -2.27 -0.09
CA CYS A 161 29.63 -1.36 0.34
C CYS A 161 30.15 0.01 0.83
N ARG A 162 31.38 0.14 1.34
CA ARG A 162 31.93 1.44 1.77
C ARG A 162 32.37 2.35 0.63
N ARG A 163 32.66 1.83 -0.57
CA ARG A 163 33.06 2.66 -1.71
C ARG A 163 31.87 3.34 -2.40
N LEU A 164 30.68 2.75 -2.35
CA LEU A 164 29.51 3.33 -3.03
C LEU A 164 28.89 4.55 -2.32
N PHE A 165 29.24 4.81 -1.05
CA PHE A 165 28.70 5.93 -0.29
C PHE A 165 29.66 7.10 -0.10
N ARG A 166 30.94 6.96 -0.45
CA ARG A 166 31.94 8.04 -0.24
C ARG A 166 32.00 9.05 -1.39
N ASP A 167 31.48 8.69 -2.56
CA ASP A 167 31.58 9.53 -3.76
C ASP A 167 30.32 10.41 -3.98
N GLN A 168 29.36 10.45 -3.04
CA GLN A 168 28.17 11.33 -3.13
C GLN A 168 28.22 12.56 -2.21
N GLU A 169 29.18 12.69 -1.30
CA GLU A 169 29.22 13.80 -0.32
C GLU A 169 30.06 15.02 -0.77
N THR A 170 30.55 15.09 -2.01
CA THR A 170 31.41 16.21 -2.46
C THR A 170 30.87 17.01 -3.65
N LEU A 171 29.55 17.00 -3.90
CA LEU A 171 28.96 17.72 -5.05
C LEU A 171 27.80 18.68 -4.71
N SER A 172 27.79 19.25 -3.49
CA SER A 172 26.84 20.31 -3.15
C SER A 172 27.56 21.50 -2.51
N ASP A 173 28.37 22.21 -3.29
CA ASP A 173 28.75 23.59 -3.02
C ASP A 173 29.24 24.22 -4.32
N THR A 174 28.33 24.96 -4.98
CA THR A 174 28.54 26.11 -5.90
C THR A 174 27.38 26.18 -6.90
N SER A 175 26.44 27.08 -6.65
CA SER A 175 25.78 27.89 -7.69
C SER A 175 24.86 28.89 -7.00
N GLU A 176 25.48 29.94 -6.45
CA GLU A 176 24.84 31.25 -6.40
C GLU A 176 24.53 31.63 -7.85
N SER A 177 23.25 31.67 -8.21
CA SER A 177 22.77 32.22 -9.47
C SER A 177 21.92 33.44 -9.12
N GLU A 178 22.52 34.60 -9.34
CA GLU A 178 21.84 35.88 -9.48
C GLU A 178 20.82 35.72 -10.62
N SER A 179 19.54 35.89 -10.31
CA SER A 179 18.49 36.00 -11.32
C SER A 179 18.06 37.45 -11.38
N GLU A 180 18.35 38.06 -12.52
CA GLU A 180 17.92 39.40 -12.91
C GLU A 180 16.39 39.40 -13.08
N GLU A 181 15.75 40.41 -12.50
CA GLU A 181 14.33 40.70 -12.65
C GLU A 181 14.09 41.26 -14.06
N GLU A 182 13.56 40.44 -14.97
CA GLU A 182 12.94 40.93 -16.22
C GLU A 182 11.44 41.16 -15.99
N GLU A 183 11.05 42.43 -15.94
CA GLU A 183 9.66 42.89 -16.03
C GLU A 183 9.13 42.63 -17.45
N GLU A 184 8.35 41.56 -17.66
CA GLU A 184 7.54 41.41 -18.87
C GLU A 184 6.19 42.13 -18.71
N GLU A 185 5.96 43.14 -19.55
CA GLU A 185 4.69 43.85 -19.72
C GLU A 185 3.56 42.90 -20.18
N GLU A 186 2.52 42.74 -19.35
CA GLU A 186 1.30 42.03 -19.72
C GLU A 186 0.49 42.76 -20.83
N PRO A 187 0.03 42.05 -21.88
CA PRO A 187 -0.91 42.60 -22.85
C PRO A 187 -2.34 42.68 -22.29
N LYS A 188 -2.89 43.90 -22.28
CA LYS A 188 -4.26 44.23 -21.88
C LYS A 188 -5.31 43.56 -22.78
N LEU A 189 -5.76 42.37 -22.42
CA LEU A 189 -6.98 41.75 -22.97
C LEU A 189 -8.21 42.22 -22.19
N LYS A 190 -9.10 42.95 -22.88
CA LYS A 190 -10.39 43.40 -22.36
C LYS A 190 -11.34 42.21 -22.23
N SER A 191 -11.50 41.71 -21.01
CA SER A 191 -12.53 40.72 -20.67
C SER A 191 -13.88 41.39 -20.36
N PRO A 192 -15.02 40.75 -20.68
CA PRO A 192 -16.36 41.26 -20.37
C PRO A 192 -16.61 41.28 -18.86
N GLN A 193 -17.13 42.39 -18.33
CA GLN A 193 -17.54 42.50 -16.94
C GLN A 193 -18.78 41.65 -16.68
N VAL A 194 -18.59 40.48 -16.06
CA VAL A 194 -19.65 39.76 -15.36
C VAL A 194 -19.56 40.16 -13.89
N TYR A 195 -20.52 40.94 -13.43
CA TYR A 195 -20.65 41.31 -12.02
C TYR A 195 -21.10 40.07 -11.24
N ILE A 196 -20.21 39.53 -10.42
CA ILE A 196 -20.53 38.53 -9.39
C ILE A 196 -20.44 39.28 -8.07
N GLU A 197 -21.56 39.36 -7.35
CA GLU A 197 -21.59 39.94 -6.00
C GLU A 197 -20.68 39.13 -5.07
N GLU A 198 -19.64 39.79 -4.55
CA GLU A 198 -18.68 39.18 -3.63
C GLU A 198 -19.36 38.85 -2.29
N PRO A 199 -19.24 37.61 -1.78
CA PRO A 199 -19.68 37.29 -0.44
C PRO A 199 -18.78 38.01 0.58
N LYS A 200 -19.41 38.73 1.50
CA LYS A 200 -18.77 39.46 2.61
C LYS A 200 -17.83 38.53 3.37
N ARG A 201 -16.52 38.70 3.13
CA ARG A 201 -15.44 37.99 3.80
C ARG A 201 -15.40 38.44 5.26
N THR A 202 -15.77 37.56 6.18
CA THR A 202 -15.48 37.74 7.61
C THR A 202 -13.97 37.64 7.80
N VAL A 203 -13.35 38.77 8.14
CA VAL A 203 -11.95 38.84 8.57
C VAL A 203 -11.85 38.10 9.89
N ILE A 204 -11.26 36.91 9.87
CA ILE A 204 -10.79 36.23 11.08
C ILE A 204 -9.39 36.79 11.31
N THR A 205 -9.25 37.64 12.33
CA THR A 205 -7.94 38.08 12.82
C THR A 205 -7.31 36.90 13.56
N GLU A 206 -6.44 36.17 12.88
CA GLU A 206 -5.59 35.17 13.52
C GLU A 206 -4.64 35.90 14.49
N THR A 207 -4.80 35.61 15.76
CA THR A 207 -4.02 36.15 16.87
C THR A 207 -2.62 35.56 16.82
N THR A 208 -1.61 36.42 16.75
CA THR A 208 -0.17 36.12 16.70
C THR A 208 0.41 35.36 17.90
N GLU A 209 -0.42 34.85 18.82
CA GLU A 209 0.01 34.19 20.05
C GLU A 209 0.27 32.68 19.91
N GLU A 210 -0.17 32.04 18.82
CA GLU A 210 0.05 30.59 18.63
C GLU A 210 1.44 30.23 18.11
N TYR A 211 2.16 31.15 17.46
CA TYR A 211 3.50 30.90 16.91
C TYR A 211 4.56 30.75 18.02
N ASP A 212 4.47 31.50 19.12
CA ASP A 212 5.41 31.44 20.25
C ASP A 212 5.38 30.10 21.01
N ILE A 213 4.30 29.31 20.86
CA ILE A 213 4.14 28.02 21.55
C ILE A 213 4.84 26.89 20.79
N VAL A 214 4.94 27.00 19.46
CA VAL A 214 5.57 25.98 18.61
C VAL A 214 7.09 26.03 18.76
N GLU A 215 7.68 27.22 18.74
CA GLU A 215 9.14 27.43 18.85
C GLU A 215 9.70 26.89 20.17
N LYS A 216 9.03 27.16 21.29
CA LYS A 216 9.44 26.65 22.63
C LYS A 216 9.39 25.13 22.75
N ARG A 217 8.60 24.45 21.91
CA ARG A 217 8.48 22.98 21.94
C ARG A 217 9.64 22.31 21.20
N GLU A 218 10.09 22.92 20.10
CA GLU A 218 11.23 22.44 19.31
C GLU A 218 12.55 22.58 20.08
N GLU A 219 12.79 23.73 20.72
CA GLU A 219 13.97 23.93 21.57
C GLU A 219 14.07 22.90 22.71
N LYS A 220 12.92 22.55 23.32
CA LYS A 220 12.87 21.57 24.41
C LYS A 220 13.17 20.14 23.92
N GLU A 221 12.76 19.81 22.70
CA GLU A 221 13.05 18.50 22.11
C GLU A 221 14.52 18.38 21.71
N GLU A 222 15.11 19.44 21.16
CA GLU A 222 16.52 19.48 20.80
C GLU A 222 17.43 19.36 22.03
N LYS A 223 17.08 20.06 23.11
CA LYS A 223 17.79 19.93 24.39
C LYS A 223 17.78 18.50 24.94
N MET A 224 16.65 17.80 24.86
CA MET A 224 16.56 16.38 25.26
C MET A 224 17.40 15.45 24.38
N LYS A 225 17.56 15.77 23.08
CA LYS A 225 18.41 14.99 22.17
C LYS A 225 19.89 15.15 22.52
N ILE A 226 20.32 16.36 22.87
CA ILE A 226 21.70 16.64 23.30
C ILE A 226 22.03 15.92 24.60
N ASP A 227 21.16 16.03 25.62
CA ASP A 227 21.37 15.37 26.91
C ASP A 227 21.47 13.84 26.77
N ARG A 228 20.71 13.24 25.85
CA ARG A 228 20.76 11.79 25.57
C ARG A 228 22.08 11.34 24.92
N LEU A 229 22.79 12.23 24.22
CA LEU A 229 24.07 11.90 23.57
C LEU A 229 25.28 12.04 24.51
N GLN A 230 25.10 12.67 25.67
CA GLN A 230 26.18 12.89 26.65
C GLN A 230 26.28 11.80 27.72
N TYR A 231 25.39 10.80 27.71
CA TYR A 231 25.40 9.62 28.60
C TYR A 231 25.57 8.33 27.80
#